data_AF-A0A913Z0W2-F1
#
_entry.id   AF-A0A913Z0W2-F1
#
_cell.length_a   1.000
_cell.length_b   1.000
_cell.length_c   1.000
_cell.angle_alpha   90.00
_cell.angle_beta   90.00
_cell.angle_gamma   90.00
#
_symmetry.space_group_name_H-M   'P 1'
#
loop_
_entity.id
_entity.type
_entity.pdbx_description
1 polymer ?
#
loop_
_entity_poly.entity_id
_entity_poly.type
_entity_poly.pdbx_seq_one_letter_code
_entity_poly.pdbx_strand_id
1 'polypeptide(L)' 'MLQRKTLPELIQPMDARIASVRDFIHDIKPRILQSDSIVPITDPYGPSVVDPDMRCIVVSEETKKGGDAVNSFLL' A
#
# COMPACT_ATOMS: atom_id res chain seq x y z
N MET A 1 -2.94 -2.54 12.74
CA MET A 1 -3.88 -1.95 11.76
C MET A 1 -5.14 -2.78 11.48
N LEU A 2 -5.08 -4.11 11.37
CA LEU A 2 -6.23 -4.92 10.92
C LEU A 2 -7.34 -5.10 11.97
N GLN A 3 -7.03 -5.07 13.27
CA GLN A 3 -8.03 -5.31 14.33
C GLN A 3 -9.18 -4.29 14.38
N ARG A 4 -9.04 -3.13 13.75
CA ARG A 4 -10.08 -2.09 13.67
C ARG A 4 -10.90 -2.16 12.38
N LYS A 5 -10.58 -3.09 11.46
CA LYS A 5 -11.33 -3.29 10.23
C LYS A 5 -12.60 -4.11 10.53
N THR A 6 -13.64 -3.89 9.73
CA THR A 6 -14.88 -4.68 9.79
C THR A 6 -14.61 -6.11 9.31
N LEU A 7 -15.09 -7.11 10.07
CA LEU A 7 -14.91 -8.55 9.79
C LEU A 7 -13.43 -8.96 9.58
N PRO A 8 -12.54 -8.67 10.55
CA PRO A 8 -11.11 -8.93 10.40
C PRO A 8 -10.78 -10.42 10.22
N GLU A 9 -11.63 -11.32 10.70
CA GLU A 9 -11.53 -12.78 10.54
C GLU A 9 -11.67 -13.25 9.09
N LEU A 10 -12.27 -12.45 8.21
CA LEU A 10 -12.39 -12.74 6.77
C LEU A 10 -11.19 -12.22 5.97
N ILE A 11 -10.28 -11.47 6.59
CA ILE A 11 -9.12 -10.89 5.91
C ILE A 11 -8.06 -11.97 5.73
N GLN A 12 -7.64 -12.17 4.47
CA GLN A 12 -6.56 -13.09 4.15
C GLN A 12 -5.25 -12.73 4.86
N PRO A 13 -4.41 -13.74 5.23
CA PRO A 13 -3.07 -13.51 5.75
C PRO A 13 -2.25 -12.57 4.87
N MET A 14 -1.34 -11.80 5.47
CA MET A 14 -0.53 -10.81 4.75
C MET A 14 0.21 -11.41 3.54
N ASP A 15 0.85 -12.56 3.74
CA ASP A 15 1.65 -13.22 2.68
C ASP A 15 0.78 -13.64 1.49
N ALA A 16 -0.45 -14.11 1.75
CA ALA A 16 -1.41 -14.46 0.70
C ALA A 16 -1.81 -13.22 -0.12
N ARG A 17 -2.09 -12.09 0.55
CA ARG A 17 -2.44 -10.84 -0.14
C ARG A 17 -1.27 -10.31 -0.97
N ILE A 18 -0.05 -10.38 -0.45
CA ILE A 18 1.18 -10.00 -1.17
C ILE A 18 1.38 -10.88 -2.42
N ALA A 19 1.20 -12.19 -2.29
CA ALA A 19 1.28 -13.12 -3.41
C ALA A 19 0.23 -12.78 -4.49
N SER A 20 -1.03 -12.59 -4.11
CA SER A 20 -2.09 -12.24 -5.07
C SER A 20 -1.83 -10.94 -5.84
N VAL A 21 -1.31 -9.89 -5.17
CA VAL A 21 -0.93 -8.64 -5.87
C VAL A 21 0.24 -8.87 -6.83
N ARG A 22 1.24 -9.66 -6.41
CA ARG A 22 2.39 -10.01 -7.23
C ARG A 22 1.97 -10.75 -8.51
N ASP A 23 1.15 -11.78 -8.36
CA ASP A 23 0.65 -12.60 -9.47
C ASP A 23 -0.15 -11.75 -10.46
N PHE A 24 -1.05 -10.90 -9.95
CA PHE A 24 -1.83 -9.99 -10.80
C PHE A 24 -0.95 -9.02 -11.61
N ILE A 25 0.05 -8.39 -10.98
CA ILE A 25 0.96 -7.47 -11.70
C ILE A 25 1.79 -8.24 -12.72
N HIS A 26 2.25 -9.44 -12.36
CA HIS A 26 3.01 -10.30 -13.27
C HIS A 26 2.20 -10.64 -14.53
N ASP A 27 0.91 -10.93 -14.39
CA ASP A 27 0.02 -11.27 -15.51
C ASP A 27 -0.30 -10.06 -16.41
N ILE A 28 -0.46 -8.87 -15.82
CA ILE A 28 -0.88 -7.67 -16.55
C ILE A 28 0.30 -6.86 -17.11
N LYS A 29 1.38 -6.69 -16.34
CA LYS A 29 2.52 -5.85 -16.71
C LYS A 29 3.77 -6.21 -15.89
N PRO A 30 4.47 -7.32 -16.20
CA PRO A 30 5.56 -7.82 -15.37
C PRO A 30 6.74 -6.84 -15.25
N ARG A 31 6.94 -5.96 -16.24
CA ARG A 31 8.07 -5.02 -16.29
C ARG A 31 8.06 -3.96 -15.16
N ILE A 32 6.93 -3.71 -14.51
CA ILE A 32 6.88 -2.75 -13.37
C ILE A 32 7.16 -3.42 -12.03
N LEU A 33 7.18 -4.74 -11.97
CA LEU A 33 7.39 -5.50 -10.75
C LEU A 33 8.89 -5.60 -10.44
N GLN A 34 9.33 -4.94 -9.38
CA GLN A 34 10.67 -5.00 -8.82
C GLN A 34 10.63 -5.75 -7.47
N SER A 35 11.80 -6.13 -6.95
CA SER A 35 11.93 -6.84 -5.66
C SER A 35 11.21 -6.11 -4.51
N ASP A 36 11.26 -4.78 -4.51
CA ASP A 36 10.73 -3.93 -3.45
C ASP A 36 9.41 -3.25 -3.82
N SER A 37 8.74 -3.69 -4.89
CA SER A 37 7.48 -3.06 -5.35
C SER A 37 6.28 -3.32 -4.44
N ILE A 38 6.31 -4.38 -3.63
CA ILE A 38 5.18 -4.76 -2.76
C ILE A 38 5.72 -4.88 -1.33
N VAL A 39 5.47 -3.84 -0.55
CA VAL A 39 5.93 -3.74 0.85
C VAL A 39 4.72 -3.72 1.80
N PRO A 40 4.79 -4.40 2.95
CA PRO A 40 3.78 -4.27 3.99
C PRO A 40 3.72 -2.84 4.54
N ILE A 41 2.52 -2.31 4.72
CA ILE A 41 2.30 -1.02 5.42
C ILE A 41 2.12 -1.32 6.91
N THR A 42 3.14 -0.98 7.71
CA THR A 42 3.17 -1.25 9.15
C THR A 42 2.79 -0.04 10.01
N ASP A 43 2.89 1.15 9.47
CA ASP A 43 2.53 2.42 10.09
C ASP A 43 1.63 3.27 9.16
N PRO A 44 0.95 4.32 9.66
CA PRO A 44 0.00 5.11 8.87
C PRO A 44 0.56 5.82 7.63
N TYR A 45 1.86 6.09 7.58
CA TYR A 45 2.50 6.86 6.50
C TYR A 45 3.30 5.94 5.57
N GLY A 46 3.88 4.86 6.10
CA GLY A 46 4.68 3.91 5.33
C GLY A 46 5.83 4.60 4.58
N PRO A 47 6.17 4.16 3.35
CA PRO A 47 7.30 4.72 2.62
C PRO A 47 7.09 6.18 2.19
N SER A 48 5.85 6.66 2.20
CA SER A 48 5.48 7.93 1.56
C SER A 48 6.06 9.19 2.20
N VAL A 49 6.55 9.10 3.44
CA VAL A 49 7.18 10.22 4.16
C VAL A 49 8.70 10.09 4.31
N VAL A 50 9.26 8.93 3.93
CA VAL A 50 10.70 8.64 4.07
C VAL A 50 11.40 8.47 2.73
N ASP A 51 10.67 8.15 1.66
CA ASP A 51 11.20 8.05 0.30
C ASP A 51 11.29 9.45 -0.35
N PRO A 52 12.50 10.01 -0.52
CA PRO A 52 12.66 11.36 -1.09
C PRO A 52 12.35 11.42 -2.59
N ASP A 53 12.28 10.28 -3.27
CA ASP A 53 12.04 10.22 -4.71
C ASP A 53 10.55 10.09 -5.05
N MET A 54 9.69 9.89 -4.05
CA MET A 54 8.25 9.74 -4.26
C MET A 54 7.61 11.06 -4.71
N ARG A 55 7.07 11.09 -5.93
CA ARG A 55 6.46 12.28 -6.54
C ARG A 55 4.93 12.32 -6.45
N CYS A 56 4.30 11.17 -6.28
CA CYS A 56 2.84 11.05 -6.34
C CYS A 56 2.40 9.80 -5.57
N ILE A 57 1.23 9.90 -4.94
CA ILE A 57 0.55 8.78 -4.29
C ILE A 57 -0.80 8.60 -4.98
N VAL A 58 -1.06 7.39 -5.46
CA VAL A 58 -2.36 7.02 -6.03
C VAL A 58 -3.20 6.39 -4.94
N VAL A 59 -4.38 6.94 -4.69
CA VAL A 59 -5.30 6.50 -3.63
C VAL A 59 -6.68 6.24 -4.20
N SER A 60 -7.44 5.38 -3.51
CA SER A 60 -8.89 5.24 -3.70
C SER A 60 -9.64 6.27 -2.86
N GLU A 61 -10.95 6.41 -3.07
CA GLU A 61 -11.81 7.24 -2.20
C GLU A 61 -11.76 6.78 -0.72
N GLU A 62 -11.64 5.47 -0.47
CA GLU A 62 -11.48 4.94 0.91
C GLU A 62 -10.21 5.49 1.59
N THR A 63 -9.14 5.69 0.82
CA THR A 63 -7.80 6.03 1.34
C THR A 63 -7.42 7.50 1.13
N LYS A 64 -8.30 8.31 0.53
CA LYS A 64 -8.09 9.74 0.26
C LYS A 64 -7.63 10.53 1.48
N LYS A 65 -8.31 10.36 2.62
CA LYS A 65 -7.94 11.03 3.88
C LYS A 65 -6.52 10.71 4.34
N GLY A 66 -6.04 9.49 4.06
CA GLY A 66 -4.67 9.09 4.37
C GLY A 66 -3.67 9.83 3.48
N GLY A 67 -3.96 9.94 2.17
CA GLY A 67 -3.14 10.73 1.24
C GLY A 67 -3.09 12.22 1.63
N ASP A 68 -4.21 12.81 2.02
CA ASP A 68 -4.26 14.21 2.50
C ASP A 68 -3.39 14.41 3.76
N ALA A 69 -3.37 13.42 4.66
CA ALA A 69 -2.54 13.44 5.86
C ALA A 69 -1.04 13.33 5.55
N VAL A 70 -0.65 12.54 4.54
CA VAL A 70 0.74 12.48 4.06
C VAL A 70 1.17 13.83 3.50
N ASN A 71 0.34 14.47 2.67
CA ASN A 71 0.67 15.78 2.11
C ASN A 71 0.83 16.84 3.20
N SER A 72 -0.04 16.84 4.21
CA SER A 72 0.07 17.76 5.35
C SER A 72 1.31 17.52 6.23
N PHE A 73 1.94 16.36 6.14
CA PHE A 73 3.17 16.04 6.88
C PHE A 73 4.42 16.54 6.15
N LEU A 74 4.37 16.58 4.81
CA LEU A 74 5.49 16.97 3.94
C LEU A 74 5.49 18.47 3.59
N LEU A 75 4.42 19.20 3.92
CA LEU A 75 4.24 20.65 3.77
C LEU A 75 4.46 21.37 5.11
#